data_AF-A0A2X2UJT7-F1
#
_entry.id   AF-A0A2X2UJT7-F1
#
_cell.length_a   1.000
_cell.length_b   1.000
_cell.length_c   1.000
_cell.angle_alpha   90.00
_cell.angle_beta   90.00
_cell.angle_gamma   90.00
#
_symmetry.space_group_name_H-M   'P 1'
#
loop_
_entity.id
_entity.type
_entity.pdbx_description
1 polymer ?
#
loop_
_entity_poly.entity_id
_entity_poly.type
_entity_poly.pdbx_seq_one_letter_code
_entity_poly.pdbx_strand_id
1 'polypeptide(L)'
;MSSFNATKYKNEFTKEKYDRLNIQVPKGQKAVIEEYWKAKGYKSLNAYVNDLIQRDMNNTPGIQINHNKGIVAGNIHGDINMK
;
A
#
# COMPACT_ATOMS: atom_id res chain seq x y z
N MET A 1 20.55 18.84 -35.13
CA MET A 1 19.39 18.44 -34.29
C MET A 1 19.90 17.62 -33.11
N SER A 2 19.79 18.15 -31.89
CA SER A 2 20.02 17.40 -30.66
C SER A 2 18.95 16.32 -30.52
N SER A 3 19.36 15.05 -30.57
CA SER A 3 18.45 13.93 -30.35
C SER A 3 17.94 14.00 -28.91
N PHE A 4 16.69 14.41 -28.73
CA PHE A 4 15.99 14.37 -27.45
C PHE A 4 15.94 12.90 -27.01
N ASN A 5 16.89 12.51 -26.16
CA ASN A 5 17.01 11.17 -25.62
C ASN A 5 15.89 10.93 -24.61
N ALA A 6 14.68 10.69 -25.10
CA ALA A 6 13.47 10.44 -24.30
C ALA A 6 13.68 9.31 -23.27
N THR A 7 14.58 8.37 -23.54
CA THR A 7 14.98 7.30 -22.63
C THR A 7 15.70 7.80 -21.38
N LYS A 8 16.57 8.80 -21.54
CA LYS A 8 17.35 9.36 -20.42
C LYS A 8 16.43 10.13 -19.46
N TYR A 9 15.53 10.92 -20.01
CA TYR A 9 14.53 11.70 -19.26
C TYR A 9 13.54 10.79 -18.49
N LYS A 10 13.06 9.70 -19.11
CA LYS A 10 12.18 8.73 -18.44
C LYS A 10 12.86 8.02 -17.26
N ASN A 11 14.15 7.69 -17.40
CA ASN A 11 14.91 7.02 -16.35
C ASN A 11 15.23 7.96 -15.18
N GLU A 12 15.59 9.21 -15.45
CA GLU A 12 15.86 10.22 -14.42
C GLU A 12 14.57 10.57 -13.64
N PHE A 13 13.44 10.77 -14.33
CA PHE A 13 12.16 11.02 -13.68
C PHE A 13 11.71 9.86 -12.76
N THR A 14 11.92 8.62 -13.20
CA THR A 14 11.56 7.44 -12.39
C THR A 14 12.43 7.33 -11.13
N LYS A 15 13.70 7.76 -11.21
CA LYS A 15 14.66 7.70 -10.11
C LYS A 15 14.41 8.77 -9.04
N GLU A 16 13.93 9.94 -9.44
CA GLU A 16 13.60 11.02 -8.51
C GLU A 16 12.24 10.84 -7.81
N LYS A 17 11.33 10.07 -8.39
CA LYS A 17 9.94 9.96 -7.91
C LYS A 17 9.61 8.67 -7.18
N TYR A 18 10.42 7.62 -7.32
CA TYR A 18 10.10 6.30 -6.78
C TYR A 18 11.32 5.61 -6.18
N ASP A 19 11.20 5.21 -4.91
CA ASP A 19 12.10 4.25 -4.29
C ASP A 19 11.82 2.84 -4.81
N ARG A 20 12.87 2.09 -5.16
CA ARG A 20 12.76 0.70 -5.65
C ARG A 20 12.96 -0.29 -4.51
N LEU A 21 11.96 -1.12 -4.24
CA LEU A 21 12.06 -2.24 -3.30
C LEU A 21 12.32 -3.55 -4.06
N ASN A 22 13.48 -4.17 -3.83
CA ASN A 22 13.83 -5.46 -4.42
C ASN A 22 13.47 -6.58 -3.45
N ILE A 23 12.45 -7.38 -3.77
CA ILE A 23 11.91 -8.41 -2.88
C ILE A 23 12.32 -9.79 -3.40
N GLN A 24 12.97 -10.57 -2.54
CA GLN A 24 13.24 -11.97 -2.80
C GLN A 24 12.11 -12.82 -2.21
N VAL A 25 11.57 -13.72 -3.02
CA VAL A 25 10.58 -14.71 -2.58
C VAL A 25 11.10 -16.11 -2.89
N PRO A 26 10.84 -17.11 -2.03
CA PRO A 26 11.06 -18.51 -2.31
C PRO A 26 10.61 -18.94 -3.71
N LYS A 27 11.34 -19.89 -4.29
CA LYS A 27 11.05 -20.40 -5.63
C LYS A 27 9.65 -21.03 -5.66
N GLY A 28 8.86 -20.67 -6.68
CA GLY A 28 7.47 -21.11 -6.83
C GLY A 28 6.43 -20.21 -6.14
N GLN A 29 6.84 -19.37 -5.18
CA GLN A 29 5.91 -18.54 -4.42
C GLN A 29 5.40 -17.33 -5.20
N LYS A 30 6.12 -16.91 -6.25
CA LYS A 30 5.69 -15.83 -7.15
C LYS A 30 4.30 -16.09 -7.75
N ALA A 31 4.05 -17.31 -8.22
CA ALA A 31 2.76 -17.68 -8.82
C ALA A 31 1.62 -17.63 -7.78
N VAL A 32 1.89 -18.16 -6.58
CA VAL A 32 0.93 -18.15 -5.45
C VAL A 32 0.57 -16.73 -5.05
N ILE A 33 1.58 -15.85 -4.93
CA ILE A 33 1.37 -14.43 -4.62
C ILE A 33 0.56 -13.77 -5.73
N GLU A 34 0.85 -14.09 -7.00
CA GLU A 34 0.14 -13.56 -8.16
C GLU A 34 -1.34 -13.90 -8.19
N GLU A 35 -1.68 -15.16 -7.95
CA GLU A 35 -3.08 -15.58 -7.82
C GLU A 35 -3.76 -14.91 -6.63
N TYR A 36 -3.05 -14.78 -5.50
CA TYR A 36 -3.61 -14.22 -4.28
C TYR A 36 -3.98 -12.74 -4.40
N TRP A 37 -3.10 -11.88 -4.94
CA TRP A 37 -3.44 -10.47 -5.09
C TRP A 37 -4.44 -10.22 -6.23
N LYS A 38 -4.46 -11.06 -7.27
CA LYS A 38 -5.50 -11.03 -8.31
C LYS A 38 -6.86 -11.38 -7.74
N ALA A 39 -6.94 -12.43 -6.93
CA ALA A 39 -8.17 -12.84 -6.25
C ALA A 39 -8.69 -11.73 -5.30
N LYS A 40 -7.79 -10.96 -4.69
CA LYS A 40 -8.14 -9.78 -3.89
C LYS A 40 -8.51 -8.52 -4.71
N GLY A 41 -8.45 -8.58 -6.05
CA GLY A 41 -8.84 -7.48 -6.93
C GLY A 41 -7.78 -6.39 -7.14
N TYR A 42 -6.52 -6.62 -6.75
CA TYR A 42 -5.45 -5.67 -7.04
C TYR A 42 -5.08 -5.70 -8.52
N LYS A 43 -4.65 -4.55 -9.06
CA LYS A 43 -4.24 -4.42 -10.47
C LYS A 43 -2.80 -4.86 -10.73
N SER A 44 -1.98 -4.90 -9.70
CA SER A 44 -0.57 -5.31 -9.77
C SER A 44 -0.02 -5.69 -8.41
N LEU A 45 1.07 -6.46 -8.41
CA LEU A 45 1.83 -6.78 -7.20
C LEU A 45 2.30 -5.52 -6.47
N ASN A 46 2.72 -4.49 -7.21
CA ASN A 46 3.17 -3.22 -6.61
C ASN A 46 2.05 -2.51 -5.85
N ALA A 47 0.85 -2.47 -6.43
CA ALA A 47 -0.32 -1.89 -5.74
C ALA A 47 -0.66 -2.69 -4.48
N TYR A 48 -0.57 -4.02 -4.56
CA TYR A 48 -0.80 -4.90 -3.42
C TYR A 48 0.22 -4.68 -2.29
N VAL A 49 1.52 -4.68 -2.60
CA VAL A 49 2.59 -4.49 -1.61
C VAL A 49 2.52 -3.11 -0.99
N ASN A 50 2.31 -2.05 -1.77
CA ASN A 50 2.21 -0.69 -1.24
C ASN A 50 1.01 -0.53 -0.29
N ASP A 51 -0.15 -1.05 -0.66
CA ASP A 51 -1.33 -1.00 0.21
C ASP A 51 -1.14 -1.83 1.50
N LEU A 52 -0.48 -2.99 1.42
CA LEU A 52 -0.12 -3.76 2.62
C LEU A 52 0.82 -2.98 3.55
N ILE A 53 1.90 -2.42 3.01
CA ILE A 53 2.85 -1.60 3.79
C ILE A 53 2.11 -0.41 4.40
N GLN A 54 1.27 0.27 3.64
CA GLN A 54 0.55 1.44 4.12
C GLN A 54 -0.47 1.08 5.20
N ARG A 55 -1.18 -0.05 5.07
CA ARG A 55 -2.07 -0.58 6.11
C ARG A 55 -1.30 -0.97 7.37
N ASP A 56 -0.15 -1.61 7.21
CA ASP A 56 0.70 -2.00 8.33
C ASP A 56 1.24 -0.78 9.08
N MET A 57 1.74 0.22 8.34
CA MET A 57 2.20 1.49 8.89
C MET A 57 1.06 2.32 9.52
N ASN A 58 -0.15 2.26 8.95
CA ASN A 58 -1.33 3.00 9.43
C ASN A 58 -2.18 2.23 10.43
N ASN A 59 -1.81 0.99 10.79
CA ASN A 59 -2.47 0.20 11.84
C ASN A 59 -2.10 0.75 13.24
N THR A 60 -2.28 2.05 13.44
CA THR A 60 -2.69 2.56 14.74
C THR A 60 -4.13 2.06 14.94
N PRO A 61 -4.42 1.21 15.93
CA PRO A 61 -5.76 0.66 16.14
C PRO A 61 -6.72 1.81 16.51
N GLY A 62 -7.34 2.41 15.49
CA GLY A 62 -8.27 3.51 15.63
C GLY A 62 -9.41 3.32 14.65
N ILE A 63 -10.62 3.11 15.19
CA ILE A 63 -11.84 3.03 14.39
C ILE A 63 -12.19 4.46 13.95
N GLN A 64 -12.18 4.72 12.65
CA GLN A 64 -12.64 5.99 12.08
C GLN A 64 -14.18 6.03 12.10
N ILE A 65 -14.78 6.83 12.97
CA ILE A 65 -16.24 6.96 13.16
C ILE A 65 -16.78 8.33 12.69
N ASN A 66 -16.48 8.76 11.47
CA ASN A 66 -16.85 10.11 11.00
C ASN A 66 -18.21 10.20 10.27
N HIS A 67 -18.81 9.09 9.84
CA HIS A 67 -20.06 9.10 9.08
C HIS A 67 -21.23 8.37 9.76
N ASN A 68 -21.03 7.87 10.97
CA ASN A 68 -21.99 7.00 11.64
C ASN A 68 -22.70 7.78 12.74
N LYS A 69 -24.02 7.99 12.60
CA LYS A 69 -24.83 8.76 13.56
C LYS A 69 -25.05 8.05 14.92
N GLY A 70 -24.67 6.79 15.05
CA GLY A 70 -24.83 6.02 16.29
C GLY A 70 -23.71 5.00 16.43
N ILE A 71 -22.84 5.21 17.42
CA ILE A 71 -21.84 4.25 17.88
C ILE A 71 -22.18 3.89 19.33
N VAL A 72 -22.31 2.60 19.61
CA VAL A 72 -22.49 2.08 20.97
C VAL A 72 -21.28 1.23 21.31
N ALA A 73 -20.49 1.66 22.28
CA ALA A 73 -19.39 0.87 22.81
C ALA A 73 -19.88 0.08 24.03
N GLY A 74 -19.70 -1.24 24.03
CA GLY A 74 -20.14 -2.13 25.12
C GLY A 74 -19.28 -1.99 26.38
N ASN A 75 -17.98 -2.32 26.29
CA ASN A 75 -17.01 -2.14 27.36
C ASN A 75 -15.72 -1.56 26.78
N ILE A 76 -15.25 -0.45 27.35
CA ILE A 76 -13.99 0.18 26.98
C ILE A 76 -13.02 0.04 28.14
N HIS A 77 -11.84 -0.54 27.90
CA HIS A 77 -10.71 -0.47 28.81
C HIS A 77 -9.78 0.65 28.32
N GLY A 78 -9.88 1.83 28.94
CA GLY A 78 -9.06 3.00 28.62
C GLY A 78 -9.87 4.28 28.42
N ASP A 79 -9.16 5.38 28.14
CA ASP A 79 -9.76 6.71 27.95
C ASP A 79 -10.21 6.94 26.51
N ILE A 80 -11.37 7.57 26.36
CA ILE A 80 -11.86 8.05 25.06
C ILE A 80 -11.38 9.49 24.87
N ASN A 81 -10.47 9.71 23.93
CA ASN A 81 -10.06 11.05 23.52
C ASN A 81 -10.82 11.46 22.26
N MET A 82 -11.76 12.42 22.39
CA MET A 82 -12.45 13.06 21.27
C MET A 82 -11.72 14.37 20.93
N LYS A 83 -11.45 14.60 19.64
CA LYS A 83 -10.87 15.86 19.15
C LYS A 83 -11.95 16.75 18.55
#